data_AF-A0A1N6KHE5-F1
#
_entry.id   AF-A0A1N6KHE5-F1
#
_cell.length_a   1.000
_cell.length_b   1.000
_cell.length_c   1.000
_cell.angle_alpha   90.00
_cell.angle_beta   90.00
_cell.angle_gamma   90.00
#
_symmetry.space_group_name_H-M   'P 1'
#
loop_
_entity.id
_entity.type
_entity.pdbx_description
1 polymer ?
#
loop_
_entity_poly.entity_id
_entity_poly.type
_entity_poly.pdbx_seq_one_letter_code
_entity_poly.pdbx_strand_id
1 'polypeptide(L)'
;MLALSELRLKLSSPRSRYRQLGKVKEAVAAILEPRDLARWITVEVVEKREETYRQEGRGRPNDKTRYVKEETVRIALTYRIDHVALAAEMCVDGVFPLITNELLLTEEELLLAYKRQPVIEKRFSQLKTDFEVAPVYLQNVGRIQSLLCVYFLALLTEALLERELRAAMKRDGVKSVPLYPEGRACHRPTARRVIDLFEEVQRHQLIVEGQAPVEFTTELSKLQRQILNLLGMATAYDR
;
A
#
# COMPACT_ATOMS: atom_id res chain seq x y z
N MET A 1 -15.76 6.73 -20.15
CA MET A 1 -16.38 5.87 -21.19
C MET A 1 -17.88 5.69 -20.99
N LEU A 2 -18.36 5.12 -19.87
CA LEU A 2 -19.81 4.92 -19.61
C LEU A 2 -20.67 6.18 -19.83
N ALA A 3 -20.24 7.33 -19.32
CA ALA A 3 -20.97 8.60 -19.49
C ALA A 3 -21.08 9.06 -20.97
N LEU A 4 -20.08 8.79 -21.81
CA LEU A 4 -20.15 9.08 -23.26
C LEU A 4 -21.09 8.09 -23.97
N SER A 5 -21.10 6.82 -23.56
CA SER A 5 -22.05 5.82 -24.05
C SER A 5 -23.49 6.20 -23.71
N GLU A 6 -23.74 6.64 -22.48
CA GLU A 6 -25.06 7.12 -22.05
C GLU A 6 -25.49 8.38 -22.83
N LEU A 7 -24.57 9.32 -23.07
CA LEU A 7 -24.84 10.49 -23.90
C LEU A 7 -25.18 10.07 -25.34
N ARG A 8 -24.43 9.13 -25.93
CA ARG A 8 -24.72 8.57 -27.25
C ARG A 8 -26.12 7.94 -27.31
N LEU A 9 -26.52 7.19 -26.27
CA LEU A 9 -27.87 6.61 -26.18
C LEU A 9 -28.95 7.70 -26.10
N LYS A 10 -28.75 8.75 -25.29
CA LYS A 10 -29.67 9.90 -25.20
C LYS A 10 -29.80 10.65 -26.53
N LEU A 11 -28.73 10.71 -27.33
CA LEU A 11 -28.75 11.32 -28.66
C LEU A 11 -29.52 10.47 -29.69
N SER A 12 -29.44 9.14 -29.58
CA SER A 12 -30.20 8.23 -30.46
C SER A 12 -31.71 8.15 -30.15
N SER A 13 -32.15 8.70 -29.01
CA SER A 13 -33.57 8.66 -28.62
C SER A 13 -34.43 9.55 -29.52
N PRO A 14 -35.62 9.08 -29.99
CA PRO A 14 -36.56 9.90 -30.76
C PRO A 14 -37.03 11.16 -30.03
N ARG A 15 -36.96 11.18 -28.69
CA ARG A 15 -37.34 12.32 -27.84
C ARG A 15 -36.15 13.12 -27.32
N SER A 16 -35.00 13.05 -28.00
CA SER A 16 -33.80 13.75 -27.55
C SER A 16 -34.02 15.26 -27.45
N ARG A 17 -33.59 15.83 -26.32
CA ARG A 17 -33.57 17.29 -26.09
C ARG A 17 -32.34 17.96 -26.73
N TYR A 18 -31.40 17.17 -27.23
CA TYR A 18 -30.16 17.63 -27.84
C TYR A 18 -30.33 17.82 -29.35
N ARG A 19 -30.85 18.97 -29.75
CA ARG A 19 -31.08 19.34 -31.16
C ARG A 19 -30.06 20.35 -31.71
N GLN A 20 -29.16 20.84 -30.86
CA GLN A 20 -28.16 21.85 -31.19
C GLN A 20 -26.76 21.30 -30.96
N LEU A 21 -25.88 21.45 -31.95
CA LEU A 21 -24.51 20.95 -31.90
C LEU A 21 -23.73 21.51 -30.70
N GLY A 22 -23.91 22.80 -30.39
CA GLY A 22 -23.27 23.46 -29.25
C GLY A 22 -23.57 22.78 -27.92
N LYS A 23 -24.85 22.47 -27.65
CA LYS A 23 -25.27 21.79 -26.41
C LYS A 23 -24.72 20.36 -26.27
N VAL A 24 -24.48 19.68 -27.39
CA VAL A 24 -23.85 18.36 -27.38
C VAL A 24 -22.35 18.49 -27.10
N LYS A 25 -21.68 19.47 -27.70
CA LYS A 25 -20.27 19.76 -27.41
C LYS A 25 -20.06 20.15 -25.95
N GLU A 26 -20.94 20.99 -25.37
CA GLU A 26 -20.93 21.32 -23.95
C GLU A 26 -21.11 20.08 -23.06
N ALA A 27 -22.05 19.19 -23.42
CA ALA A 27 -22.26 17.95 -22.68
C ALA A 27 -21.05 17.00 -22.76
N VAL A 28 -20.35 16.96 -23.92
CA VAL A 28 -19.10 16.22 -24.08
C VAL A 28 -17.98 16.84 -23.24
N ALA A 29 -17.81 18.16 -23.29
CA ALA A 29 -16.82 18.89 -22.49
C ALA A 29 -17.03 18.64 -20.99
N ALA A 30 -18.28 18.74 -20.51
CA ALA A 30 -18.63 18.47 -19.12
C ALA A 30 -18.32 17.02 -18.67
N ILE A 31 -18.20 16.06 -19.60
CA ILE A 31 -17.80 14.69 -19.30
C ILE A 31 -16.27 14.53 -19.28
N LEU A 32 -15.56 15.24 -20.16
CA LEU A 32 -14.13 15.05 -20.40
C LEU A 32 -13.23 15.97 -19.55
N GLU A 33 -13.58 17.26 -19.44
CA GLU A 33 -12.74 18.28 -18.79
C GLU A 33 -12.47 18.02 -17.30
N PRO A 34 -13.46 17.61 -16.46
CA PRO A 34 -13.21 17.41 -15.03
C PRO A 34 -12.18 16.31 -14.72
N ARG A 35 -11.83 15.50 -15.71
CA ARG A 35 -10.90 14.37 -15.59
C ARG A 35 -9.73 14.47 -16.58
N ASP A 36 -9.57 15.61 -17.24
CA ASP A 36 -8.58 15.86 -18.29
C ASP A 36 -8.54 14.76 -19.40
N LEU A 37 -9.69 14.13 -19.67
CA LEU A 37 -9.76 12.98 -20.58
C LEU A 37 -9.71 13.37 -22.06
N ALA A 38 -9.79 14.67 -22.36
CA ALA A 38 -9.72 15.18 -23.73
C ALA A 38 -8.39 14.86 -24.41
N ARG A 39 -7.33 14.58 -23.63
CA ARG A 39 -6.00 14.22 -24.12
C ARG A 39 -5.90 12.77 -24.63
N TRP A 40 -6.79 11.89 -24.18
CA TRP A 40 -6.77 10.46 -24.53
C TRP A 40 -8.04 9.97 -25.22
N ILE A 41 -9.10 10.78 -25.28
CA ILE A 41 -10.37 10.41 -25.91
C ILE A 41 -10.70 11.42 -27.00
N THR A 42 -10.65 10.97 -28.25
CA THR A 42 -11.15 11.74 -29.39
C THR A 42 -12.66 11.53 -29.50
N VAL A 43 -13.42 12.62 -29.49
CA VAL A 43 -14.88 12.60 -29.70
C VAL A 43 -15.21 13.33 -30.99
N GLU A 44 -15.96 12.65 -31.86
CA GLU A 44 -16.49 13.20 -33.10
C GLU A 44 -17.99 13.37 -32.95
N VAL A 45 -18.47 14.58 -33.23
CA VAL A 45 -19.89 14.94 -33.17
C VAL A 45 -20.32 15.39 -34.56
N VAL A 46 -21.28 14.68 -35.14
CA VAL A 46 -21.70 14.84 -36.54
C VAL A 46 -23.20 15.06 -36.62
N GLU A 47 -23.64 15.99 -37.46
CA GLU A 47 -25.07 16.16 -37.76
C GLU A 47 -25.50 15.17 -38.86
N LYS A 48 -26.60 14.47 -38.62
CA LYS A 48 -27.27 13.58 -39.58
C LYS A 48 -28.65 14.12 -39.86
N ARG A 49 -28.99 14.29 -41.13
CA ARG A 49 -30.34 14.65 -41.57
C ARG A 49 -31.10 13.38 -41.86
N GLU A 50 -32.22 13.18 -41.18
CA GLU A 50 -33.14 12.09 -41.46
C GLU A 50 -34.40 12.66 -42.10
N GLU A 51 -34.79 12.07 -43.23
CA GLU A 51 -35.99 12.45 -43.95
C GLU A 51 -37.10 11.45 -43.60
N THR A 52 -38.20 11.94 -43.06
CA THR A 52 -39.39 11.13 -42.78
C THR A 52 -40.56 11.64 -43.58
N TYR A 53 -41.35 10.73 -44.14
CA TYR A 53 -42.53 11.07 -44.93
C TYR A 53 -43.78 10.80 -44.11
N ARG A 54 -44.60 11.83 -43.92
CA ARG A 54 -45.87 11.73 -43.21
C ARG A 54 -47.03 12.02 -44.15
N GLN A 55 -48.10 11.25 -44.05
CA GLN A 55 -49.32 11.50 -44.80
C GLN A 55 -49.95 12.84 -44.40
N GLU A 56 -50.32 13.65 -45.40
CA GLU A 56 -50.88 15.01 -45.21
C GLU A 56 -52.27 15.00 -44.55
N GLY A 57 -53.11 14.02 -44.90
CA GLY A 57 -54.49 13.89 -44.42
C GLY A 57 -54.76 12.68 -43.51
N ARG A 58 -55.90 12.68 -42.80
CA ARG A 58 -56.36 11.53 -42.00
C ARG A 58 -57.04 10.50 -42.92
N GLY A 59 -56.65 9.23 -42.85
CA GLY A 59 -57.29 8.13 -43.59
C GLY A 59 -56.29 7.03 -44.00
N ARG A 60 -56.79 5.87 -44.44
CA ARG A 60 -55.94 4.77 -44.93
C ARG A 60 -55.29 5.16 -46.28
N PRO A 61 -54.00 4.84 -46.52
CA PRO A 61 -53.32 5.22 -47.76
C PRO A 61 -54.04 4.72 -49.03
N ASN A 62 -54.13 5.58 -50.05
CA ASN A 62 -54.67 5.30 -51.38
C ASN A 62 -53.81 5.95 -52.47
N ASP A 63 -54.10 5.67 -53.75
CA ASP A 63 -53.33 6.15 -54.91
C ASP A 63 -53.26 7.69 -55.07
N LYS A 64 -54.09 8.46 -54.34
CA LYS A 64 -54.10 9.93 -54.34
C LYS A 64 -53.49 10.54 -53.07
N THR A 65 -52.85 9.72 -52.23
CA THR A 65 -52.32 10.16 -50.94
C THR A 65 -51.06 10.99 -51.12
N ARG A 66 -51.10 12.24 -50.66
CA ARG A 66 -49.94 13.14 -50.64
C ARG A 66 -49.16 12.97 -49.35
N TYR A 67 -47.83 12.93 -49.48
CA TYR A 67 -46.89 12.82 -48.37
C TYR A 67 -46.13 14.13 -48.22
N VAL A 68 -46.02 14.59 -46.98
CA VAL A 68 -45.19 15.73 -46.58
C VAL A 68 -43.84 15.20 -46.13
N LYS A 69 -42.77 15.78 -46.67
CA LYS A 69 -41.39 15.53 -46.24
C LYS A 69 -41.13 16.33 -44.96
N GLU A 70 -40.88 15.64 -43.86
CA GLU A 70 -40.38 16.23 -42.61
C GLU A 70 -38.88 15.91 -42.49
N GLU A 71 -38.03 16.94 -42.53
CA GLU A 71 -36.60 16.80 -42.27
C GLU A 71 -36.32 17.00 -40.78
N THR A 72 -35.74 15.99 -40.14
CA THR A 72 -35.28 16.08 -38.75
C THR A 72 -33.76 16.02 -38.70
N VAL A 73 -33.13 17.05 -38.15
CA VAL A 73 -31.70 17.05 -37.85
C VAL A 73 -31.48 16.29 -36.54
N ARG A 74 -30.63 15.25 -36.59
CA ARG A 74 -30.16 14.50 -35.43
C ARG A 74 -28.66 14.66 -35.29
N ILE A 75 -28.17 14.58 -34.06
CA ILE A 75 -26.73 14.69 -33.78
C ILE A 75 -26.25 13.30 -33.35
N ALA A 76 -25.24 12.79 -34.05
CA ALA A 76 -24.56 11.54 -33.73
C ALA A 76 -23.23 11.84 -33.02
N LEU A 77 -22.89 10.98 -32.06
CA LEU A 77 -21.64 11.04 -31.31
C LEU A 77 -20.90 9.71 -31.46
N THR A 78 -19.64 9.78 -31.86
CA THR A 78 -18.69 8.68 -31.87
C THR A 78 -17.47 9.09 -31.05
N TYR A 79 -16.85 8.13 -30.38
CA TYR A 79 -15.63 8.39 -29.63
C TYR A 79 -14.67 7.22 -29.79
N ARG A 80 -13.38 7.49 -29.69
CA ARG A 80 -12.30 6.50 -29.70
C ARG A 80 -11.25 6.89 -28.67
N ILE A 81 -10.57 5.89 -28.12
CA ILE A 81 -9.39 6.11 -27.29
C ILE A 81 -8.21 6.34 -28.23
N ASP A 82 -7.45 7.39 -27.98
CA ASP A 82 -6.13 7.58 -28.57
C ASP A 82 -5.14 6.68 -27.82
N HIS A 83 -4.95 5.47 -28.35
CA HIS A 83 -4.04 4.49 -27.78
C HIS A 83 -2.57 4.91 -27.85
N VAL A 84 -2.20 5.81 -28.77
CA VAL A 84 -0.82 6.30 -28.88
C VAL A 84 -0.54 7.29 -27.75
N ALA A 85 -1.44 8.25 -27.53
CA ALA A 85 -1.33 9.19 -26.42
C ALA A 85 -1.37 8.47 -25.06
N LEU A 86 -2.25 7.48 -24.91
CA LEU A 86 -2.33 6.68 -23.68
C LEU A 86 -1.05 5.87 -23.43
N ALA A 87 -0.48 5.25 -24.46
CA ALA A 87 0.76 4.49 -24.32
C ALA A 87 1.94 5.37 -23.89
N ALA A 88 2.04 6.60 -24.41
CA ALA A 88 3.07 7.55 -23.99
C ALA A 88 2.93 7.94 -22.51
N GLU A 89 1.70 8.15 -22.03
CA GLU A 89 1.44 8.46 -20.62
C GLU A 89 1.77 7.27 -19.71
N MET A 90 1.46 6.04 -20.14
CA MET A 90 1.82 4.83 -19.40
C MET A 90 3.33 4.67 -19.19
N CYS A 91 4.17 5.25 -20.06
CA CYS A 91 5.63 5.23 -19.88
C CYS A 91 6.10 6.11 -18.71
N VAL A 92 5.31 7.11 -18.31
CA VAL A 92 5.61 8.01 -17.19
C VAL A 92 4.75 7.71 -15.96
N ASP A 93 3.77 6.82 -16.09
CA ASP A 93 3.00 6.33 -14.95
C ASP A 93 3.89 5.52 -14.01
N GLY A 94 3.83 5.84 -12.72
CA GLY A 94 4.69 5.23 -11.70
C GLY A 94 6.14 5.72 -11.67
N VAL A 95 6.48 6.86 -12.30
CA VAL A 95 7.79 7.50 -12.10
C VAL A 95 7.99 7.81 -10.62
N PHE A 96 9.12 7.35 -10.08
CA PHE A 96 9.47 7.49 -8.67
C PHE A 96 10.72 8.38 -8.52
N PRO A 97 10.56 9.72 -8.46
CA PRO A 97 11.70 10.62 -8.42
C PRO A 97 12.43 10.51 -7.08
N LEU A 98 13.74 10.25 -7.14
CA LEU A 98 14.64 10.30 -5.99
C LEU A 98 15.47 11.57 -6.08
N ILE A 99 15.37 12.42 -5.06
CA ILE A 99 16.20 13.62 -4.93
C ILE A 99 17.26 13.32 -3.88
N THR A 100 18.53 13.45 -4.26
CA THR A 100 19.65 13.16 -3.36
C THR A 100 20.77 14.19 -3.52
N ASN A 101 21.51 14.43 -2.44
CA ASN A 101 22.79 15.12 -2.45
C ASN A 101 23.98 14.15 -2.56
N GLU A 102 23.72 12.85 -2.64
CA GLU A 102 24.72 11.81 -2.83
C GLU A 102 25.15 11.75 -4.30
N LEU A 103 26.47 11.83 -4.53
CA LEU A 103 27.06 11.97 -5.87
C LEU A 103 27.87 10.75 -6.29
N LEU A 104 28.17 9.82 -5.36
CA LEU A 104 29.05 8.69 -5.60
C LEU A 104 28.31 7.38 -5.86
N LEU A 105 27.04 7.28 -5.42
CA LEU A 105 26.23 6.08 -5.64
C LEU A 105 25.70 6.03 -7.07
N THR A 106 25.68 4.82 -7.64
CA THR A 106 24.93 4.55 -8.86
C THR A 106 23.42 4.69 -8.62
N GLU A 107 22.64 4.86 -9.68
CA GLU A 107 21.19 4.99 -9.59
C GLU A 107 20.54 3.74 -8.94
N GLU A 108 21.09 2.56 -9.21
CA GLU A 108 20.64 1.30 -8.59
C GLU A 108 20.93 1.28 -7.09
N GLU A 109 22.15 1.65 -6.68
CA GLU A 109 22.53 1.68 -5.27
C GLU A 109 21.71 2.71 -4.49
N LEU A 110 21.46 3.87 -5.08
CA LEU A 110 20.62 4.91 -4.50
C LEU A 110 19.19 4.40 -4.28
N LEU A 111 18.61 3.74 -5.30
CA LEU A 111 17.29 3.13 -5.20
C LEU A 111 17.23 2.04 -4.13
N LEU A 112 18.26 1.17 -4.08
CA LEU A 112 18.35 0.11 -3.07
C LEU A 112 18.53 0.68 -1.66
N ALA A 113 19.30 1.76 -1.49
CA ALA A 113 19.44 2.45 -0.21
C ALA A 113 18.11 3.04 0.25
N TYR A 114 17.40 3.74 -0.64
CA TYR A 114 16.08 4.28 -0.37
C TYR A 114 15.08 3.18 0.02
N LYS A 115 15.07 2.05 -0.71
CA LYS A 115 14.21 0.89 -0.43
C LYS A 115 14.48 0.19 0.90
N ARG A 116 15.53 0.57 1.65
CA ARG A 116 15.76 0.07 3.02
C ARG A 116 14.96 0.86 4.08
N GLN A 117 14.35 1.99 3.74
CA GLN A 117 13.52 2.80 4.64
C GLN A 117 12.42 2.01 5.38
N PRO A 118 11.71 1.03 4.77
CA PRO A 118 10.70 0.23 5.46
C PRO A 118 11.23 -0.55 6.68
N VAL A 119 12.54 -0.81 6.77
CA VAL A 119 13.15 -1.42 7.95
C VAL A 119 13.01 -0.50 9.16
N ILE A 120 13.16 0.81 8.97
CA ILE A 120 12.99 1.83 10.01
C ILE A 120 11.50 1.97 10.36
N GLU A 121 10.61 1.97 9.36
CA GLU A 121 9.17 2.02 9.59
C GLU A 121 8.68 0.82 10.42
N LYS A 122 9.25 -0.37 10.18
CA LYS A 122 8.93 -1.54 10.99
C LYS A 122 9.32 -1.35 12.46
N ARG A 123 10.43 -0.66 12.76
CA ARG A 123 10.82 -0.32 14.14
C ARG A 123 9.83 0.65 14.79
N PHE A 124 9.36 1.66 14.05
CA PHE A 124 8.29 2.55 14.55
C PHE A 124 6.97 1.83 14.78
N SER A 125 6.66 0.81 13.97
CA SER A 125 5.51 -0.06 14.24
C SER A 125 5.70 -0.86 15.53
N GLN A 126 6.87 -1.46 15.76
CA GLN A 126 7.17 -2.22 16.98
C GLN A 126 7.11 -1.35 18.23
N LEU A 127 7.58 -0.10 18.15
CA LEU A 127 7.44 0.89 19.22
C LEU A 127 5.98 1.06 19.66
N LYS A 128 5.05 1.03 18.71
CA LYS A 128 3.62 1.22 18.98
C LYS A 128 2.94 -0.06 19.43
N THR A 129 3.33 -1.21 18.89
CA THR A 129 2.66 -2.50 19.16
C THR A 129 3.30 -3.24 20.32
N ASP A 130 4.60 -3.53 20.23
CA ASP A 130 5.29 -4.44 21.14
C ASP A 130 5.63 -3.73 22.46
N PHE A 131 5.89 -2.43 22.40
CA PHE A 131 6.17 -1.59 23.56
C PHE A 131 4.98 -0.76 24.04
N GLU A 132 3.84 -0.83 23.34
CA GLU A 132 2.60 -0.14 23.71
C GLU A 132 2.80 1.31 24.16
N VAL A 133 3.73 2.03 23.51
CA VAL A 133 4.08 3.41 23.89
C VAL A 133 2.88 4.35 23.80
N ALA A 134 1.85 3.98 23.04
CA ALA A 134 0.59 4.67 22.97
C ALA A 134 -0.55 3.78 23.48
N PRO A 135 -1.49 4.32 24.28
CA PRO A 135 -1.58 5.72 24.73
C PRO A 135 -0.57 6.09 25.85
N VAL A 136 -0.07 7.32 25.83
CA VAL A 136 0.86 7.85 26.85
C VAL A 136 0.07 8.44 28.02
N TYR A 137 0.18 7.86 29.21
CA TYR A 137 -0.50 8.35 30.43
C TYR A 137 0.31 9.33 31.28
N LEU A 138 1.34 9.96 30.69
CA LEU A 138 2.19 10.94 31.36
C LEU A 138 1.76 12.38 31.00
N GLN A 139 1.63 13.24 32.01
CA GLN A 139 1.20 14.63 31.82
C GLN A 139 2.36 15.60 31.54
N ASN A 140 3.57 15.30 32.03
CA ASN A 140 4.73 16.17 31.92
C ASN A 140 5.53 15.85 30.65
N VAL A 141 5.76 16.86 29.80
CA VAL A 141 6.50 16.72 28.53
C VAL A 141 7.89 16.13 28.72
N GLY A 142 8.63 16.56 29.75
CA GLY A 142 9.95 16.01 30.05
C GLY A 142 9.90 14.52 30.39
N ARG A 143 8.88 14.06 31.14
CA ARG A 143 8.69 12.62 31.40
C ARG A 143 8.35 11.84 30.13
N ILE A 144 7.53 12.40 29.25
CA ILE A 144 7.21 11.79 27.95
C ILE A 144 8.50 11.63 27.11
N GLN A 145 9.30 12.69 27.00
CA GLN A 145 10.56 12.67 26.26
C GLN A 145 11.55 11.65 26.82
N SER A 146 11.71 11.61 28.15
CA SER A 146 12.58 10.63 28.81
C SER A 146 12.11 9.19 28.56
N LEU A 147 10.80 8.93 28.64
CA LEU A 147 10.24 7.61 28.36
C LEU A 147 10.48 7.19 26.91
N LEU A 148 10.25 8.10 25.95
CA LEU A 148 10.55 7.84 24.53
C LEU A 148 12.04 7.57 24.28
N CYS A 149 12.93 8.27 24.98
CA CYS A 149 14.37 8.00 24.92
C CYS A 149 14.71 6.59 25.43
N VAL A 150 14.15 6.17 26.56
CA VAL A 150 14.35 4.80 27.09
C VAL A 150 13.85 3.75 26.09
N TYR A 151 12.67 3.95 25.50
CA TYR A 151 12.17 3.03 24.48
C TYR A 151 13.02 3.01 23.21
N PHE A 152 13.59 4.16 22.81
CA PHE A 152 14.53 4.20 21.70
C PHE A 152 15.78 3.36 21.99
N LEU A 153 16.33 3.43 23.21
CA LEU A 153 17.46 2.59 23.62
C LEU A 153 17.09 1.10 23.67
N ALA A 154 15.87 0.78 24.12
CA ALA A 154 15.36 -0.59 24.08
C ALA A 154 15.27 -1.13 22.64
N LEU A 155 14.67 -0.36 21.72
CA LEU A 155 14.62 -0.70 20.29
C LEU A 155 16.01 -0.91 19.68
N LEU A 156 16.97 -0.05 20.04
CA LEU A 156 18.35 -0.18 19.57
C LEU A 156 18.97 -1.49 20.06
N THR A 157 18.75 -1.82 21.33
CA THR A 157 19.24 -3.07 21.94
C THR A 157 18.63 -4.29 21.27
N GLU A 158 17.31 -4.29 21.02
CA GLU A 158 16.64 -5.34 20.27
C GLU A 158 17.16 -5.48 18.84
N ALA A 159 17.40 -4.36 18.15
CA ALA A 159 17.94 -4.37 16.80
C ALA A 159 19.36 -4.95 16.75
N LEU A 160 20.19 -4.63 17.75
CA LEU A 160 21.53 -5.21 17.90
C LEU A 160 21.44 -6.71 18.21
N LEU A 161 20.58 -7.12 19.14
CA LEU A 161 20.37 -8.53 19.47
C LEU A 161 19.95 -9.34 18.23
N GLU A 162 18.99 -8.84 17.46
CA GLU A 162 18.57 -9.46 16.20
C GLU A 162 19.71 -9.54 15.18
N ARG A 163 20.51 -8.46 15.06
CA ARG A 163 21.64 -8.41 14.13
C ARG A 163 22.69 -9.45 14.51
N GLU A 164 23.10 -9.48 15.77
CA GLU A 164 24.12 -10.40 16.27
C GLU A 164 23.66 -11.85 16.14
N LEU A 165 22.44 -12.19 16.54
CA LEU A 165 21.91 -13.56 16.40
C LEU A 165 21.87 -14.00 14.94
N ARG A 166 21.38 -13.15 14.03
CA ARG A 166 21.30 -13.48 12.59
C ARG A 166 22.69 -13.58 11.97
N ALA A 167 23.64 -12.74 12.39
CA ALA A 167 25.02 -12.80 11.94
C ALA A 167 25.71 -14.09 12.43
N ALA A 168 25.51 -14.47 13.69
CA ALA A 168 26.01 -15.71 14.26
C ALA A 168 25.41 -16.93 13.56
N MET A 169 24.09 -16.96 13.34
CA MET A 169 23.44 -18.01 12.58
C MET A 169 24.04 -18.18 11.18
N LYS A 170 24.31 -17.06 10.49
CA LYS A 170 24.96 -17.09 9.17
C LYS A 170 26.40 -17.62 9.25
N ARG A 171 27.17 -17.16 10.23
CA ARG A 171 28.56 -17.59 10.46
C ARG A 171 28.66 -19.09 10.76
N ASP A 172 27.74 -19.60 11.55
CA ASP A 172 27.76 -20.97 12.05
C ASP A 172 26.93 -21.93 11.16
N GLY A 173 26.41 -21.44 10.02
CA GLY A 173 25.65 -22.25 9.07
C GLY A 173 24.25 -22.69 9.55
N VAL A 174 23.72 -22.06 10.60
CA VAL A 174 22.40 -22.37 11.18
C VAL A 174 21.30 -21.71 10.34
N LYS A 175 20.54 -22.50 9.59
CA LYS A 175 19.47 -22.00 8.70
C LYS A 175 18.21 -21.53 9.44
N SER A 176 17.94 -22.09 10.61
CA SER A 176 16.75 -21.77 11.41
C SER A 176 16.89 -22.26 12.85
N VAL A 177 16.16 -21.62 13.75
CA VAL A 177 16.00 -22.02 15.15
C VAL A 177 14.51 -22.17 15.50
N PRO A 178 14.10 -23.17 16.28
CA PRO A 178 12.69 -23.43 16.60
C PRO A 178 12.16 -22.47 17.68
N LEU A 179 12.00 -21.18 17.36
CA LEU A 179 11.64 -20.11 18.32
C LEU A 179 10.14 -19.81 18.43
N TYR A 180 9.30 -20.43 17.60
CA TYR A 180 7.85 -20.25 17.75
C TYR A 180 7.31 -21.16 18.86
N PRO A 181 6.20 -20.80 19.53
CA PRO A 181 5.59 -21.65 20.57
C PRO A 181 5.30 -23.07 20.07
N GLU A 182 5.00 -23.22 18.78
CA GLU A 182 4.75 -24.53 18.14
C GLU A 182 6.03 -25.29 17.74
N GLY A 183 7.22 -24.77 18.06
CA GLY A 183 8.52 -25.34 17.68
C GLY A 183 8.88 -25.17 16.20
N ARG A 184 8.14 -24.34 15.46
CA ARG A 184 8.38 -24.12 14.01
C ARG A 184 9.72 -23.44 13.75
N ALA A 185 10.34 -23.78 12.62
CA ALA A 185 11.58 -23.18 12.15
C ALA A 185 11.44 -21.66 11.95
N CYS A 186 12.29 -20.89 12.63
CA CYS A 186 12.43 -19.44 12.46
C CYS A 186 13.75 -19.11 11.75
N HIS A 187 13.66 -18.57 10.54
CA HIS A 187 14.83 -18.20 9.72
C HIS A 187 15.41 -16.83 10.07
N ARG A 188 14.58 -15.92 10.60
CA ARG A 188 14.99 -14.57 10.99
C ARG A 188 14.43 -14.27 12.38
N PRO A 189 15.08 -14.75 13.45
CA PRO A 189 14.69 -14.48 14.83
C PRO A 189 14.47 -12.99 15.10
N THR A 190 13.46 -12.66 15.91
CA THR A 190 13.24 -11.32 16.46
C THR A 190 13.65 -11.27 17.91
N ALA A 191 13.99 -10.09 18.43
CA ALA A 191 14.37 -9.92 19.83
C ALA A 191 13.26 -10.39 20.77
N ARG A 192 12.00 -10.02 20.49
CA ARG A 192 10.84 -10.47 21.26
C ARG A 192 10.78 -12.00 21.41
N ARG A 193 10.98 -12.76 20.32
CA ARG A 193 10.95 -14.24 20.37
C ARG A 193 12.11 -14.83 21.15
N VAL A 194 13.27 -14.18 21.10
CA VAL A 194 14.40 -14.55 21.93
C VAL A 194 14.07 -14.30 23.40
N ILE A 195 13.50 -13.14 23.74
CA ILE A 195 13.12 -12.79 25.12
C ILE A 195 12.05 -13.75 25.65
N ASP A 196 10.99 -14.02 24.87
CA ASP A 196 9.92 -14.97 25.24
C ASP A 196 10.49 -16.37 25.57
N LEU A 197 11.52 -16.82 24.85
CA LEU A 197 12.18 -18.11 25.11
C LEU A 197 12.80 -18.20 26.51
N PHE A 198 13.22 -17.07 27.10
CA PHE A 198 13.83 -17.03 28.44
C PHE A 198 12.86 -16.56 29.53
N GLU A 199 11.58 -16.33 29.21
CA GLU A 199 10.58 -15.80 30.16
C GLU A 199 10.41 -16.66 31.42
N GLU A 200 10.50 -17.99 31.27
CA GLU A 200 10.36 -18.95 32.39
C GLU A 200 11.68 -19.20 33.16
N VAL A 201 12.79 -18.58 32.75
CA VAL A 201 14.07 -18.73 33.44
C VAL A 201 14.08 -17.84 34.69
N GLN A 202 14.18 -18.46 35.85
CA GLN A 202 14.13 -17.79 37.15
C GLN A 202 15.43 -18.03 37.93
N ARG A 203 15.81 -17.05 38.75
CA ARG A 203 16.87 -17.15 39.76
C ARG A 203 16.27 -16.82 41.10
N HIS A 204 16.34 -17.77 42.03
CA HIS A 204 15.91 -17.63 43.41
C HIS A 204 17.12 -17.56 44.32
N GLN A 205 17.05 -16.72 45.35
CA GLN A 205 18.08 -16.62 46.37
C GLN A 205 17.43 -16.84 47.73
N LEU A 206 17.90 -17.86 48.46
CA LEU A 206 17.52 -18.14 49.83
C LEU A 206 18.54 -17.50 50.76
N ILE A 207 18.11 -16.51 51.53
CA ILE A 207 18.95 -15.81 52.51
C ILE A 207 18.53 -16.29 53.90
N VAL A 208 19.48 -16.90 54.61
CA VAL A 208 19.31 -17.33 56.01
C VAL A 208 20.30 -16.55 56.86
N GLU A 209 19.84 -16.03 57.99
CA GLU A 209 20.67 -15.24 58.90
C GLU A 209 21.90 -16.04 59.37
N GLY A 210 23.09 -15.45 59.23
CA GLY A 210 24.36 -16.12 59.57
C GLY A 210 24.87 -17.14 58.55
N GLN A 211 24.19 -17.33 57.41
CA GLN A 211 24.64 -18.23 56.33
C GLN A 211 24.87 -17.47 55.02
N ALA A 212 25.71 -18.06 54.16
CA ALA A 212 25.86 -17.56 52.79
C ALA A 212 24.54 -17.79 52.02
N PRO A 213 24.12 -16.84 51.18
CA PRO A 213 22.93 -17.02 50.34
C PRO A 213 23.06 -18.26 49.45
N VAL A 214 22.01 -19.07 49.40
CA VAL A 214 21.93 -20.21 48.47
C VAL A 214 21.16 -19.76 47.24
N GLU A 215 21.72 -19.99 46.06
CA GLU A 215 21.09 -19.62 44.79
C GLU A 215 20.56 -20.85 44.05
N PHE A 216 19.36 -20.73 43.50
CA PHE A 216 18.72 -21.73 42.66
C PHE A 216 18.37 -21.08 41.33
N THR A 217 18.73 -21.70 40.21
CA THR A 217 18.40 -21.16 38.88
C THR A 217 17.71 -22.24 38.05
N THR A 218 16.68 -21.88 37.28
CA THR A 218 15.99 -22.79 36.36
C THR A 218 16.97 -23.35 35.34
N GLU A 219 17.08 -24.68 35.22
CA GLU A 219 17.94 -25.34 34.23
C GLU A 219 17.60 -24.93 32.79
N LEU A 220 18.60 -24.47 32.04
CA LEU A 220 18.38 -24.09 30.65
C LEU A 220 18.20 -25.29 29.73
N SER A 221 17.15 -25.21 28.92
CA SER A 221 16.89 -26.11 27.81
C SER A 221 18.00 -26.09 26.75
N LYS A 222 18.05 -27.13 25.91
CA LYS A 222 18.99 -27.21 24.77
C LYS A 222 18.88 -26.01 23.84
N LEU A 223 17.65 -25.54 23.59
CA LEU A 223 17.40 -24.39 22.73
C LEU A 223 17.91 -23.09 23.35
N GLN A 224 17.62 -22.84 24.63
CA GLN A 224 18.14 -21.67 25.35
C GLN A 224 19.67 -21.64 25.33
N ARG A 225 20.34 -22.77 25.62
CA ARG A 225 21.81 -22.89 25.54
C ARG A 225 22.32 -22.63 24.12
N GLN A 226 21.65 -23.17 23.09
CA GLN A 226 22.01 -22.92 21.69
C GLN A 226 21.96 -21.42 21.35
N ILE A 227 20.90 -20.72 21.77
CA ILE A 227 20.75 -19.28 21.53
C ILE A 227 21.84 -18.48 22.28
N LEU A 228 22.12 -18.81 23.55
CA LEU A 228 23.21 -18.16 24.28
C LEU A 228 24.57 -18.38 23.61
N ASN A 229 24.84 -19.60 23.10
CA ASN A 229 26.07 -19.88 22.38
C ASN A 229 26.20 -19.05 21.09
N LEU A 230 25.13 -18.94 20.31
CA LEU A 230 25.11 -18.09 19.11
C LEU A 230 25.37 -16.61 19.46
N LEU A 231 24.87 -16.15 20.60
CA LEU A 231 25.09 -14.79 21.11
C LEU A 231 26.46 -14.59 21.78
N GLY A 232 27.32 -15.62 21.84
CA GLY A 232 28.62 -15.54 22.50
C GLY A 232 28.54 -15.49 24.03
N MET A 233 27.42 -15.93 24.61
CA MET A 233 27.13 -15.90 26.05
C MET A 233 27.15 -17.30 26.68
N ALA A 234 27.99 -18.21 26.19
CA ALA A 234 28.07 -19.59 26.67
C ALA A 234 28.33 -19.68 28.18
N THR A 235 29.14 -18.77 28.73
CA THR A 235 29.52 -18.74 30.15
C THR A 235 28.53 -18.01 31.06
N ALA A 236 27.41 -17.50 30.51
CA ALA A 236 26.46 -16.72 31.30
C ALA A 236 25.69 -17.58 32.34
N TYR A 237 25.76 -18.91 32.21
CA TYR A 237 24.94 -19.84 32.98
C TYR A 237 25.72 -20.97 33.67
N ASP A 238 26.95 -21.27 33.27
CA ASP A 238 27.74 -22.38 33.84
C ASP A 238 28.48 -21.99 35.15
N ARG A 239 27.83 -21.23 36.06
CA ARG A 239 28.39 -20.87 37.37
C ARG A 239 27.67 -21.54 38.53
#